data_AF-A0A3B8H8B8-F1
#
_entry.id   AF-A0A3B8H8B8-F1
#
_cell.length_a   1.000
_cell.length_b   1.000
_cell.length_c   1.000
_cell.angle_alpha   90.00
_cell.angle_beta   90.00
_cell.angle_gamma   90.00
#
_symmetry.space_group_name_H-M   'P 1'
#
loop_
_entity.id
_entity.type
_entity.pdbx_description
1 polymer ?
#
loop_
_entity_poly.entity_id
_entity_poly.type
_entity_poly.pdbx_seq_one_letter_code
_entity_poly.pdbx_strand_id
1 'polypeptide(L)'
;WYHFAIMFEAVFILTAVDTGTRVGRYLLQEMIGKVVPKFNEKKWMPGIIITSFLFTFAWGYLVYTGDIATIWPLFGMSNQLLATCGLIVGTSMIIRMGKIRYAWVTAIPGIFMIPVTMSAGYFNVTRNFWPKGLYLLSSLSVILMVLMAIVFVEAFIKWYRLSQVAERVEDKYGDLVLEIVSD
;
A
#
# COMPACT_ATOMS: atom_id res chain seq x y z
N TRP A 1 -8.12 -3.09 32.63
CA TRP A 1 -8.12 -2.22 31.44
C TRP A 1 -6.71 -2.06 30.86
N TYR A 2 -5.73 -1.55 31.62
CA TYR A 2 -4.34 -1.41 31.15
C TYR A 2 -3.71 -2.70 30.57
N HIS A 3 -3.83 -3.83 31.27
CA HIS A 3 -3.30 -5.11 30.75
C HIS A 3 -3.93 -5.52 29.42
N PHE A 4 -5.24 -5.31 29.25
CA PHE A 4 -5.94 -5.62 28.01
C PHE A 4 -5.47 -4.73 26.85
N ALA A 5 -5.33 -3.42 27.07
CA ALA A 5 -4.86 -2.48 26.06
C ALA A 5 -3.42 -2.80 25.61
N ILE A 6 -2.51 -3.07 26.54
CA ILE A 6 -1.12 -3.42 26.24
C ILE A 6 -1.03 -4.76 25.50
N MET A 7 -1.82 -5.77 25.89
CA MET A 7 -1.86 -7.05 25.17
C MET A 7 -2.38 -6.88 23.74
N PHE A 8 -3.44 -6.10 23.53
CA PHE A 8 -3.98 -5.83 22.21
C PHE A 8 -2.97 -5.10 21.31
N GLU A 9 -2.32 -4.06 21.84
CA GLU A 9 -1.28 -3.30 21.13
C GLU A 9 -0.11 -4.21 20.74
N ALA A 10 0.39 -5.03 21.67
CA ALA A 10 1.48 -5.96 21.41
C ALA A 10 1.12 -7.02 20.36
N VAL A 11 -0.08 -7.63 20.45
CA VAL A 11 -0.55 -8.63 19.48
C VAL A 11 -0.76 -8.01 18.10
N PHE A 12 -1.27 -6.77 18.03
CA PHE A 12 -1.42 -6.03 16.79
C PHE A 12 -0.06 -5.78 16.12
N ILE A 13 0.92 -5.27 16.88
CA ILE A 13 2.27 -5.03 16.38
C ILE A 13 2.89 -6.35 15.90
N LEU A 14 2.78 -7.43 16.69
CA LEU A 14 3.32 -8.74 16.33
C LEU A 14 2.70 -9.28 15.03
N THR A 15 1.38 -9.16 14.87
CA THR A 15 0.66 -9.59 13.66
C THR A 15 1.09 -8.76 12.43
N ALA A 16 1.24 -7.45 12.61
CA ALA A 16 1.67 -6.54 11.55
C ALA A 16 3.12 -6.83 11.11
N VAL A 17 4.03 -7.04 12.07
CA VAL A 17 5.44 -7.37 11.79
C VAL A 17 5.57 -8.75 11.15
N ASP A 18 4.84 -9.75 11.63
CA ASP A 18 4.83 -11.11 11.04
C ASP A 18 4.33 -11.07 9.59
N THR A 19 3.16 -10.47 9.37
CA THR A 19 2.57 -10.34 8.03
C THR A 19 3.47 -9.51 7.11
N GLY A 20 4.00 -8.40 7.62
CA GLY A 20 4.88 -7.49 6.90
C GLY A 20 6.20 -8.14 6.50
N THR A 21 6.80 -8.95 7.37
CA THR A 21 8.03 -9.70 7.06
C THR A 21 7.77 -10.78 6.00
N ARG A 22 6.63 -11.48 6.09
CA ARG A 22 6.23 -12.48 5.10
C ARG A 22 6.02 -11.87 3.72
N VAL A 23 5.23 -10.80 3.63
CA VAL A 23 4.92 -10.10 2.37
C VAL A 23 6.16 -9.39 1.84
N GLY A 24 6.92 -8.72 2.71
CA GLY A 24 8.15 -8.02 2.36
C GLY A 24 9.19 -8.93 1.74
N ARG A 25 9.35 -10.15 2.27
CA ARG A 25 10.18 -11.19 1.65
C ARG A 25 9.73 -11.51 0.22
N TYR A 26 8.43 -11.69 -0.01
CA TYR A 26 7.91 -11.97 -1.35
C TYR A 26 8.13 -10.80 -2.32
N LEU A 27 7.85 -9.57 -1.88
CA LEU A 27 8.08 -8.37 -2.69
C LEU A 27 9.57 -8.18 -3.04
N LEU A 28 10.46 -8.39 -2.07
CA LEU A 28 11.89 -8.25 -2.29
C LEU A 28 12.43 -9.35 -3.20
N GLN A 29 11.92 -10.58 -3.09
CA GLN A 29 12.21 -11.66 -4.03
C GLN A 29 11.73 -11.32 -5.46
N GLU A 30 10.53 -10.76 -5.61
CA GLU A 30 10.01 -10.33 -6.92
C GLU A 30 10.82 -9.17 -7.52
N MET A 31 11.21 -8.17 -6.71
CA MET A 31 12.03 -7.05 -7.16
C MET A 31 13.44 -7.48 -7.59
N ILE A 32 14.09 -8.35 -6.81
CA ILE A 32 15.40 -8.90 -7.18
C ILE A 32 15.27 -9.88 -8.35
N GLY A 33 14.18 -10.64 -8.42
CA GLY A 33 13.87 -11.57 -9.51
C GLY A 33 13.75 -10.90 -10.88
N LYS A 34 13.36 -9.62 -10.92
CA LYS A 34 13.36 -8.81 -12.16
C LYS A 34 14.76 -8.48 -12.68
N VAL A 35 15.76 -8.41 -11.81
CA VAL A 35 17.16 -8.09 -12.18
C VAL A 35 18.01 -9.36 -12.30
N VAL A 36 17.73 -10.37 -11.47
CA VAL A 36 18.43 -11.66 -11.44
C VAL A 36 17.39 -12.78 -11.53
N PRO A 37 17.20 -13.42 -12.71
CA PRO A 37 16.13 -14.40 -12.91
C PRO A 37 16.23 -15.65 -12.01
N LYS A 38 17.42 -15.96 -11.45
CA LYS A 38 17.59 -17.03 -10.45
C LYS A 38 16.88 -16.75 -9.11
N PHE A 39 16.57 -15.50 -8.78
CA PHE A 39 15.79 -15.15 -7.58
C PHE A 39 14.28 -15.37 -7.77
N ASN A 40 13.82 -15.68 -8.99
CA ASN A 40 12.42 -15.95 -9.29
C ASN A 40 11.99 -17.39 -8.94
N GLU A 41 12.96 -18.27 -8.64
CA GLU A 41 12.66 -19.62 -8.13
C GLU A 41 12.23 -19.55 -6.66
N LYS A 42 10.92 -19.72 -6.43
CA LYS A 42 10.26 -19.69 -5.10
C LYS A 42 10.82 -20.70 -4.07
N LYS A 43 11.76 -21.58 -4.45
CA LYS A 43 12.39 -22.61 -3.61
C LYS A 43 13.90 -22.43 -3.39
N TRP A 44 14.51 -21.36 -3.89
CA TRP A 44 15.95 -21.15 -3.73
C TRP A 44 16.30 -20.73 -2.29
N MET A 45 16.70 -21.71 -1.47
CA MET A 45 17.06 -21.55 -0.05
C MET A 45 17.98 -20.34 0.23
N PRO A 46 19.06 -20.10 -0.53
CA PRO A 46 19.97 -18.97 -0.26
C PRO A 46 19.30 -17.60 -0.46
N GLY A 47 18.44 -17.46 -1.48
CA GLY A 47 17.65 -16.26 -1.71
C GLY A 47 16.68 -16.01 -0.57
N ILE A 48 15.99 -17.05 -0.09
CA ILE A 48 15.09 -16.96 1.07
C ILE A 48 15.85 -16.50 2.32
N ILE A 49 17.04 -17.06 2.60
CA ILE A 49 17.83 -16.72 3.78
C ILE A 49 18.35 -15.28 3.74
N ILE A 50 18.90 -14.85 2.59
CA ILE A 50 19.43 -13.48 2.43
C ILE A 50 18.30 -12.45 2.52
N THR A 51 17.19 -12.69 1.82
CA THR A 51 16.04 -11.78 1.83
C THR A 51 15.39 -11.70 3.21
N SER A 52 15.28 -12.82 3.93
CA SER A 52 14.77 -12.84 5.30
C SER A 52 15.72 -12.17 6.28
N PHE A 53 17.04 -12.39 6.17
CA PHE A 53 18.02 -11.73 7.03
C PHE A 53 18.00 -10.21 6.86
N LEU A 54 17.94 -9.73 5.61
CA LEU A 54 17.91 -8.30 5.30
C LEU A 54 16.62 -7.64 5.82
N PHE A 55 15.47 -8.30 5.67
CA PHE A 55 14.20 -7.80 6.21
C PHE A 55 14.15 -7.79 7.74
N THR A 56 14.63 -8.86 8.39
CA THR A 56 14.72 -8.91 9.86
C THR A 56 15.70 -7.86 10.39
N PHE A 57 16.81 -7.63 9.68
CA PHE A 57 17.76 -6.58 10.04
C PHE A 57 17.16 -5.18 9.86
N ALA A 58 16.39 -4.94 8.79
CA ALA A 58 15.71 -3.65 8.58
C ALA A 58 14.69 -3.36 9.69
N TRP A 59 13.90 -4.36 10.12
CA TRP A 59 13.03 -4.24 11.30
C TRP A 59 13.82 -3.96 12.57
N GLY A 60 14.91 -4.70 12.81
CA GLY A 60 15.80 -4.48 13.95
C GLY A 60 16.40 -3.07 13.99
N TYR A 61 16.81 -2.55 12.82
CA TYR A 61 17.33 -1.19 12.68
C TYR A 61 16.27 -0.12 12.97
N LEU A 62 15.03 -0.33 12.50
CA LEU A 62 13.92 0.57 12.80
C LEU A 62 13.55 0.57 14.29
N VAL A 63 13.60 -0.58 14.97
CA VAL A 63 13.39 -0.67 16.43
C VAL A 63 14.54 -0.01 17.20
N TYR A 64 15.78 -0.15 16.73
CA TYR A 64 16.94 0.45 17.39
C TYR A 64 17.01 1.98 17.23
N THR A 65 16.60 2.48 16.07
CA THR A 65 16.73 3.90 15.69
C THR A 65 15.45 4.70 15.97
N GLY A 66 14.29 4.05 15.96
CA GLY A 66 12.98 4.70 15.99
C GLY A 66 12.28 4.60 17.33
N ASP A 67 11.77 5.74 17.80
CA ASP A 67 10.88 5.79 18.95
C ASP A 67 9.46 5.33 18.53
N ILE A 68 8.76 4.56 19.36
CA ILE A 68 7.45 3.94 19.02
C ILE A 68 6.46 5.01 18.55
N ALA A 69 6.49 6.18 19.19
CA ALA A 69 5.65 7.33 18.87
C ALA A 69 5.87 7.91 17.45
N THR A 70 7.00 7.59 16.81
CA THR A 70 7.37 8.07 15.46
C THR A 70 7.12 7.04 14.37
N ILE A 71 7.20 5.74 14.68
CA ILE A 71 6.90 4.65 13.75
C ILE A 71 5.39 4.51 13.54
N TRP A 72 4.61 4.67 14.61
CA TRP A 72 3.17 4.43 14.57
C TRP A 72 2.41 5.31 13.55
N PRO A 73 2.67 6.63 13.47
CA PRO A 73 2.02 7.45 12.46
C PRO A 73 2.40 7.05 11.04
N LEU A 74 3.65 6.63 10.78
CA LEU A 74 4.08 6.14 9.47
C LEU A 74 3.36 4.85 9.08
N PHE A 75 3.18 3.94 10.04
CA PHE A 75 2.42 2.72 9.86
C PHE A 75 0.94 3.03 9.54
N GLY A 76 0.33 3.95 10.28
CA GLY A 76 -1.03 4.41 10.03
C GLY A 76 -1.21 4.99 8.62
N MET A 77 -0.27 5.81 8.15
CA MET A 77 -0.32 6.38 6.80
C MET A 77 -0.16 5.33 5.70
N SER A 78 0.75 4.37 5.88
CA SER A 78 0.92 3.25 4.94
C SER A 78 -0.37 2.45 4.77
N ASN A 79 -1.11 2.23 5.85
CA ASN A 79 -2.40 1.52 5.80
C ASN A 79 -3.49 2.34 5.11
N GLN A 80 -3.51 3.65 5.32
CA GLN A 80 -4.45 4.53 4.62
C GLN A 80 -4.18 4.58 3.12
N LEU A 81 -2.90 4.55 2.71
CA LEU A 81 -2.52 4.41 1.30
C LEU A 81 -3.00 3.08 0.71
N LEU A 82 -2.79 1.96 1.42
CA LEU A 82 -3.24 0.66 0.94
C LEU A 82 -4.77 0.58 0.80
N ALA A 83 -5.50 1.09 1.79
CA ALA A 83 -6.96 1.16 1.77
C ALA A 83 -7.46 2.01 0.58
N THR A 84 -6.81 3.14 0.35
CA THR A 84 -7.06 4.02 -0.80
C THR A 84 -6.86 3.28 -2.13
N CYS A 85 -5.74 2.59 -2.31
CA CYS A 85 -5.48 1.80 -3.52
C CYS A 85 -6.55 0.72 -3.73
N GLY A 86 -6.97 0.04 -2.65
CA GLY A 86 -8.05 -0.95 -2.69
C GLY A 86 -9.38 -0.35 -3.15
N LEU A 87 -9.76 0.82 -2.62
CA LEU A 87 -10.97 1.54 -3.03
C LEU A 87 -10.89 2.01 -4.48
N ILE A 88 -9.72 2.44 -4.95
CA ILE A 88 -9.50 2.85 -6.34
C ILE A 88 -9.68 1.67 -7.30
N VAL A 89 -9.05 0.54 -6.98
CA VAL A 89 -9.16 -0.69 -7.79
C VAL A 89 -10.58 -1.21 -7.77
N GLY A 90 -11.24 -1.25 -6.61
CA GLY A 90 -12.64 -1.64 -6.49
C GLY A 90 -13.59 -0.77 -7.31
N THR A 91 -13.41 0.56 -7.26
CA THR A 91 -14.17 1.50 -8.08
C THR A 91 -13.94 1.25 -9.58
N SER A 92 -12.68 1.07 -9.98
CA SER A 92 -12.32 0.78 -11.38
C SER A 92 -12.97 -0.52 -11.87
N MET A 93 -13.02 -1.55 -11.02
CA MET A 93 -13.64 -2.83 -11.35
C MET A 93 -15.15 -2.72 -11.50
N ILE A 94 -15.84 -2.02 -10.60
CA ILE A 94 -17.29 -1.80 -10.66
C ILE A 94 -17.68 -1.04 -11.94
N ILE A 95 -16.90 -0.01 -12.30
CA ILE A 95 -17.10 0.74 -13.55
C ILE A 95 -16.92 -0.21 -14.75
N ARG A 96 -15.86 -1.02 -14.78
CA ARG A 96 -15.61 -1.99 -15.87
C ARG A 96 -16.72 -3.02 -16.06
N MET A 97 -17.37 -3.45 -14.97
CA MET A 97 -18.52 -4.36 -15.02
C MET A 97 -19.83 -3.69 -15.48
N GLY A 98 -19.79 -2.43 -15.95
CA GLY A 98 -20.96 -1.67 -16.40
C GLY A 98 -21.91 -1.25 -15.27
N LYS A 99 -21.53 -1.48 -14.00
CA LYS A 99 -22.33 -1.19 -12.80
C LYS A 99 -22.02 0.20 -12.24
N ILE A 100 -21.94 1.22 -13.10
CA ILE A 100 -21.55 2.61 -12.74
C ILE A 100 -22.40 3.16 -11.59
N ARG A 101 -23.69 2.79 -11.52
CA ARG A 101 -24.59 3.19 -10.42
C ARG A 101 -24.11 2.77 -9.03
N TYR A 102 -23.27 1.73 -8.91
CA TYR A 102 -22.72 1.25 -7.64
C TYR A 102 -21.29 1.74 -7.39
N ALA A 103 -20.63 2.37 -8.38
CA ALA A 103 -19.24 2.83 -8.24
C ALA A 103 -19.08 3.92 -7.16
N TRP A 104 -20.14 4.67 -6.88
CA TRP A 104 -20.16 5.67 -5.81
C TRP A 104 -19.86 5.12 -4.40
N VAL A 105 -20.14 3.82 -4.14
CA VAL A 105 -19.95 3.21 -2.82
C VAL A 105 -18.47 3.11 -2.47
N THR A 106 -17.62 2.90 -3.47
CA THR A 106 -16.17 2.81 -3.31
C THR A 106 -15.46 4.11 -3.66
N ALA A 107 -16.00 4.90 -4.59
CA ALA A 107 -15.42 6.17 -5.02
C ALA A 107 -15.48 7.24 -3.92
N ILE A 108 -16.62 7.37 -3.23
CA ILE A 108 -16.80 8.40 -2.19
C ILE A 108 -15.80 8.21 -1.04
N PRO A 109 -15.68 7.01 -0.42
CA PRO A 109 -14.66 6.77 0.60
C PRO A 109 -13.24 6.98 0.05
N GLY A 110 -12.96 6.58 -1.19
CA GLY A 110 -11.65 6.75 -1.81
C GLY A 110 -11.25 8.22 -1.95
N ILE A 111 -12.18 9.07 -2.38
CA ILE A 111 -11.96 10.51 -2.49
C ILE A 111 -11.80 11.16 -1.11
N PHE A 112 -12.58 10.72 -0.12
CA PHE A 112 -12.48 11.23 1.24
C PHE A 112 -11.13 10.89 1.89
N MET A 113 -10.55 9.74 1.58
CA MET A 113 -9.24 9.34 2.09
C MET A 113 -8.10 10.26 1.63
N ILE A 114 -8.22 10.92 0.46
CA ILE A 114 -7.20 11.83 -0.10
C ILE A 114 -6.78 12.93 0.89
N PRO A 115 -7.69 13.85 1.30
CA PRO A 115 -7.31 14.95 2.19
C PRO A 115 -6.90 14.43 3.57
N VAL A 116 -7.47 13.31 4.03
CA VAL A 116 -7.15 12.73 5.33
C VAL A 116 -5.71 12.26 5.36
N THR A 117 -5.27 11.49 4.37
CA THR A 117 -3.90 10.96 4.35
C THR A 117 -2.88 12.02 3.98
N MET A 118 -3.21 12.98 3.09
CA MET A 118 -2.33 14.13 2.83
C MET A 118 -2.13 15.01 4.06
N SER A 119 -3.21 15.29 4.81
CA SER A 119 -3.13 16.07 6.04
C SER A 119 -2.34 15.32 7.12
N ALA A 120 -2.57 14.01 7.27
CA ALA A 120 -1.80 13.18 8.19
C ALA A 120 -0.29 13.15 7.83
N GLY A 121 0.04 13.03 6.54
CA GLY A 121 1.40 13.13 6.00
C GLY A 121 2.06 14.45 6.34
N TYR A 122 1.38 15.54 6.04
CA TYR A 122 1.88 16.87 6.33
C TYR A 122 2.12 17.10 7.83
N PHE A 123 1.17 16.73 8.70
CA PHE A 123 1.35 16.85 10.14
C PHE A 123 2.49 15.99 10.67
N ASN A 124 2.66 14.77 10.15
CA ASN A 124 3.75 13.90 10.57
C ASN A 124 5.12 14.43 10.16
N VAL A 125 5.27 14.91 8.93
CA VAL A 125 6.54 15.49 8.46
C VAL A 125 6.88 16.75 9.25
N THR A 126 5.93 17.70 9.36
CA THR A 126 6.19 19.02 9.96
C THR A 126 6.28 19.02 11.47
N ARG A 127 5.44 18.24 12.17
CA ARG A 127 5.35 18.28 13.64
C ARG A 127 6.08 17.14 14.33
N ASN A 128 6.25 15.99 13.67
CA ASN A 128 6.89 14.82 14.28
C ASN A 128 8.32 14.59 13.79
N PHE A 129 8.56 14.52 12.48
CA PHE A 129 9.86 14.09 11.95
C PHE A 129 10.90 15.19 11.82
N TRP A 130 10.50 16.34 11.26
CA TRP A 130 11.38 17.49 11.07
C TRP A 130 12.01 18.04 12.37
N PRO A 131 11.24 18.30 13.45
CA PRO A 131 11.81 18.83 14.69
C PRO A 131 12.66 17.81 15.46
N LYS A 132 12.54 16.51 15.17
CA LYS A 132 13.30 15.44 15.82
C LYS A 132 14.57 15.02 15.06
N GLY A 133 14.86 15.65 13.91
CA GLY A 133 16.04 15.31 13.09
C GLY A 133 15.99 13.91 12.46
N LEU A 134 14.80 13.28 12.38
CA LEU A 134 14.62 11.93 11.84
C LEU A 134 14.51 11.97 10.30
N TYR A 135 15.63 12.27 9.64
CA TYR A 135 15.69 12.46 8.18
C TYR A 135 15.20 11.25 7.38
N LEU A 136 15.50 10.02 7.85
CA LEU A 136 15.06 8.78 7.20
C LEU A 136 13.53 8.66 7.20
N LEU A 137 12.86 8.82 8.35
CA LEU A 137 11.40 8.74 8.44
C LEU A 137 10.72 9.89 7.70
N SER A 138 11.31 11.09 7.72
CA SER A 138 10.82 12.23 6.95
C SER A 138 10.85 11.94 5.45
N SER A 139 11.97 11.43 4.93
CA SER A 139 12.11 11.08 3.51
C SER A 139 11.11 10.01 3.07
N LEU A 140 10.94 8.94 3.87
CA LEU A 140 9.96 7.87 3.61
C LEU A 140 8.53 8.42 3.56
N SER A 141 8.18 9.32 4.48
CA SER A 141 6.85 9.94 4.51
C SER A 141 6.59 10.81 3.29
N VAL A 142 7.58 11.61 2.86
CA VAL A 142 7.47 12.43 1.64
C VAL A 142 7.31 11.54 0.40
N ILE A 143 8.08 10.45 0.31
CA ILE A 143 7.95 9.48 -0.79
C ILE A 143 6.53 8.89 -0.81
N LEU A 144 6.00 8.46 0.33
CA LEU A 144 4.63 7.94 0.43
C LEU A 144 3.58 8.98 -0.01
N MET A 145 3.77 10.25 0.35
CA MET A 145 2.87 11.32 -0.07
C MET A 145 2.90 11.54 -1.60
N VAL A 146 4.08 11.52 -2.20
CA VAL A 146 4.24 11.64 -3.66
C VAL A 146 3.61 10.44 -4.39
N LEU A 147 3.89 9.22 -3.93
CA LEU A 147 3.28 8.00 -4.48
C LEU A 147 1.76 8.06 -4.41
N MET A 148 1.22 8.50 -3.29
CA MET A 148 -0.22 8.68 -3.14
C MET A 148 -0.78 9.65 -4.18
N ALA A 149 -0.15 10.81 -4.39
CA ALA A 149 -0.58 11.78 -5.38
C ALA A 149 -0.59 11.18 -6.81
N ILE A 150 0.46 10.41 -7.16
CA ILE A 150 0.55 9.73 -8.46
C ILE A 150 -0.59 8.73 -8.64
N VAL A 151 -0.79 7.84 -7.66
CA VAL A 151 -1.84 6.81 -7.70
C VAL A 151 -3.22 7.45 -7.88
N PHE A 152 -3.47 8.58 -7.23
CA PHE A 152 -4.73 9.30 -7.41
C PHE A 152 -4.88 9.89 -8.81
N VAL A 153 -3.85 10.54 -9.35
CA VAL A 153 -3.90 11.07 -10.72
C VAL A 153 -4.19 9.94 -11.71
N GLU A 154 -3.51 8.80 -11.58
CA GLU A 154 -3.76 7.62 -12.41
C GLU A 154 -5.19 7.07 -12.23
N ALA A 155 -5.71 7.05 -11.00
CA ALA A 155 -7.08 6.64 -10.72
C ALA A 155 -8.12 7.51 -11.42
N PHE A 156 -7.99 8.83 -11.32
CA PHE A 156 -8.92 9.77 -11.98
C PHE A 156 -8.84 9.66 -13.49
N ILE A 157 -7.64 9.56 -14.07
CA ILE A 157 -7.46 9.35 -15.51
C ILE A 157 -8.11 8.03 -15.94
N LYS A 158 -7.92 6.95 -15.18
CA LYS A 158 -8.49 5.64 -15.48
C LYS A 158 -10.02 5.65 -15.40
N TRP A 159 -10.60 6.28 -14.38
CA TRP A 159 -12.06 6.42 -14.26
C TRP A 159 -12.65 7.28 -15.37
N TYR A 160 -11.98 8.38 -15.74
CA TYR A 160 -12.41 9.23 -16.84
C TYR A 160 -12.38 8.48 -18.17
N ARG A 161 -11.28 7.76 -18.46
CA ARG A 161 -11.17 6.91 -19.66
C ARG A 161 -12.24 5.84 -19.68
N LEU A 162 -12.43 5.10 -18.58
CA LEU A 162 -13.44 4.05 -18.47
C LEU A 162 -14.87 4.60 -18.60
N SER A 163 -15.13 5.82 -18.16
CA SER A 163 -16.43 6.47 -18.33
C SER A 163 -16.69 6.91 -19.77
N GLN A 164 -15.66 7.01 -20.62
CA GLN A 164 -15.80 7.37 -22.04
C GLN A 164 -15.90 6.15 -22.97
N VAL A 165 -15.60 4.94 -22.47
CA VAL A 165 -15.80 3.71 -23.25
C VAL A 165 -17.28 3.33 -23.22
N ALA A 166 -17.96 3.49 -24.35
CA ALA A 166 -19.38 3.19 -24.51
C ALA A 166 -19.65 1.75 -25.01
N GLU A 167 -18.66 1.11 -25.64
CA GLU A 167 -18.80 -0.23 -26.21
C GLU A 167 -18.43 -1.31 -25.18
N ARG A 168 -19.37 -2.23 -24.93
CA ARG A 168 -19.16 -3.40 -24.07
C ARG A 168 -18.54 -4.50 -24.93
N VAL A 169 -17.39 -5.01 -24.51
CA VAL A 169 -16.72 -6.13 -25.15
C VAL A 169 -16.96 -7.39 -24.31
N GLU A 170 -17.28 -8.52 -24.93
CA GLU A 170 -17.42 -9.79 -24.20
C GLU A 170 -16.04 -10.29 -23.74
N ASP A 171 -15.93 -10.59 -22.45
CA ASP A 171 -14.78 -11.26 -21.86
C ASP A 171 -14.75 -12.73 -22.31
N LYS A 172 -13.60 -13.39 -22.14
CA LYS A 172 -13.35 -14.82 -22.41
C LYS A 172 -14.31 -15.77 -21.66
N TYR A 173 -15.01 -15.25 -20.65
CA TYR A 173 -16.02 -15.95 -19.84
C TYR A 173 -17.48 -15.62 -20.21
N GLY A 174 -17.71 -14.80 -21.24
CA GLY A 174 -19.05 -14.39 -21.69
C GLY A 174 -19.67 -13.22 -20.92
N ASP A 175 -18.92 -12.58 -20.04
CA ASP A 175 -19.37 -11.39 -19.30
C ASP A 175 -19.10 -10.11 -20.12
N LEU A 176 -20.08 -9.21 -20.19
CA LEU A 176 -19.94 -7.91 -20.86
C LEU A 176 -19.08 -6.96 -20.01
N VAL A 177 -17.85 -6.68 -20.46
CA VAL A 177 -16.89 -5.80 -19.77
C VAL A 177 -16.45 -4.64 -20.67
N LEU A 178 -16.09 -3.50 -20.09
CA LEU A 178 -15.70 -2.30 -20.86
C LEU A 178 -14.27 -2.35 -21.44
N GLU A 179 -13.42 -3.29 -21.03
CA GLU A 179 -12.03 -3.39 -21.52
C GLU A 179 -11.53 -4.83 -21.29
N ILE A 180 -10.82 -5.45 -22.24
CA ILE A 180 -10.20 -6.78 -22.09
C ILE A 180 -8.80 -6.61 -21.48
N VAL A 181 -8.43 -7.41 -20.48
CA VAL A 181 -7.03 -7.45 -19.99
C VAL A 181 -6.23 -8.35 -20.94
N SER A 182 -5.19 -7.81 -21.59
CA SER A 182 -4.18 -8.67 -22.21
C SER A 182 -3.36 -9.32 -21.10
N ASP A 183 -3.38 -10.65 -21.04
CA ASP A 183 -2.57 -11.47 -20.12
C ASP A 183 -1.09 -11.07 -20.10
#